data_AF-A0A925NSQ6-F1
#
_entry.id   AF-A0A925NSQ6-F1
#
_cell.length_a   1.000
_cell.length_b   1.000
_cell.length_c   1.000
_cell.angle_alpha   90.00
_cell.angle_beta   90.00
_cell.angle_gamma   90.00
#
_symmetry.space_group_name_H-M   'P 1'
#
loop_
_entity.id
_entity.type
_entity.pdbx_description
1 polymer ?
#
loop_
_entity_poly.entity_id
_entity_poly.type
_entity_poly.pdbx_seq_one_letter_code
_entity_poly.pdbx_strand_id
1 'polypeptide(L)'
;QVEEKANPLYFFPLFYNHAYHVQSDKWPVTDRIFEAYLKQSSESGAMGWMRQFQGMTENEQANLALLDYSFAELLDNPEKVKIIDNVIQLKGLTLFSIIKRKAGDEAFDDFMFNFLKSIRFNSTSIEDFNSRIQKQFGTDLLPYMEKWFSSKELPGYLIGGVDAVNVLDGDRLKTMVKFKITNTEQTEGIVQVQFRLGEGGGPGRGRFGGGGANMETVDKLLHLEGTQTKQVSYLLDGTPRNITINTLTSKNIPAEIMLPLEDIEEDTKATPFEGEKIIDIPVRLAEDGEFISDDEDPTFKYTVTDDKSILQDLLLSEDQTKERYIGMNTWRAPRTWRATTNSGYFGKFIRSAHYIKAGDGKKKATWHIPIQEAGTYEVFSYLTKTNRRGRRDNQEGGGEYIYTIFSESQEEVMVDLKTVDNGWNSLGSFYFSGDTVKVELGNKTTAPVVVADAIKLVKQ
;
A
#
# COMPACT_ATOMS: atom_id res chain seq x y z
N GLN A 1 -17.44 -1.72 17.21
CA GLN A 1 -18.15 -1.29 15.99
C GLN A 1 -18.22 0.22 16.00
N VAL A 2 -17.63 0.88 15.01
CA VAL A 2 -17.92 2.30 14.76
C VAL A 2 -19.20 2.34 13.96
N GLU A 3 -20.18 3.07 14.48
CA GLU A 3 -21.44 3.33 13.80
C GLU A 3 -21.15 4.41 12.76
N GLU A 4 -21.19 4.06 11.48
CA GLU A 4 -21.10 5.06 10.41
C GLU A 4 -22.29 6.01 10.52
N LYS A 5 -22.03 7.27 10.86
CA LYS A 5 -23.05 8.32 10.80
C LYS A 5 -22.90 9.06 9.49
N ALA A 6 -23.98 9.05 8.71
CA ALA A 6 -24.09 9.89 7.53
C ALA A 6 -23.77 11.34 7.90
N ASN A 7 -22.82 11.97 7.18
CA ASN A 7 -22.50 13.37 7.39
C ASN A 7 -23.71 14.22 6.97
N PRO A 8 -24.43 14.87 7.90
CA PRO A 8 -25.67 15.59 7.60
C PRO A 8 -25.42 16.87 6.78
N LEU A 9 -24.16 17.29 6.66
CA LEU A 9 -23.74 18.44 5.85
C LEU A 9 -23.21 18.01 4.47
N TYR A 10 -23.13 16.71 4.18
CA TYR A 10 -22.69 16.21 2.89
C TYR A 10 -23.87 16.07 1.92
N PHE A 11 -24.13 17.14 1.19
CA PHE A 11 -25.27 17.24 0.29
C PHE A 11 -24.97 16.79 -1.15
N PHE A 12 -23.74 16.40 -1.51
CA PHE A 12 -23.39 16.01 -2.88
C PHE A 12 -24.33 14.97 -3.50
N PRO A 13 -24.73 13.87 -2.81
CA PRO A 13 -25.66 12.89 -3.36
C PRO A 13 -27.07 13.46 -3.61
N LEU A 14 -27.47 14.51 -2.85
CA LEU A 14 -28.73 15.23 -3.04
C LEU A 14 -28.71 16.15 -4.27
N PHE A 15 -27.55 16.33 -4.91
CA PHE A 15 -27.44 17.10 -6.15
C PHE A 15 -27.07 16.22 -7.34
N TYR A 16 -26.17 15.24 -7.19
CA TYR A 16 -25.73 14.41 -8.30
C TYR A 16 -26.90 13.63 -8.93
N ASN A 17 -27.61 12.81 -8.15
CA ASN A 17 -28.70 11.95 -8.63
C ASN A 17 -29.91 12.72 -9.18
N HIS A 18 -30.04 14.01 -8.85
CA HIS A 18 -31.09 14.88 -9.36
C HIS A 18 -30.66 15.68 -10.60
N ALA A 19 -29.35 15.82 -10.83
CA ALA A 19 -28.80 16.62 -11.90
C ALA A 19 -28.22 15.79 -13.04
N TYR A 20 -27.76 14.57 -12.80
CA TYR A 20 -27.06 13.76 -13.78
C TYR A 20 -27.50 12.31 -13.67
N HIS A 21 -27.58 11.63 -14.81
CA HIS A 21 -27.79 10.19 -14.84
C HIS A 21 -27.13 9.58 -16.09
N VAL A 22 -26.19 8.66 -15.91
CA VAL A 22 -25.51 7.94 -17.00
C VAL A 22 -25.90 6.45 -16.94
N GLN A 23 -26.72 6.02 -17.90
CA GLN A 23 -27.23 4.65 -17.95
C GLN A 23 -26.39 3.74 -18.84
N SER A 24 -26.43 2.44 -18.55
CA SER A 24 -25.91 1.39 -19.42
C SER A 24 -26.75 0.13 -19.29
N ASP A 25 -27.10 -0.48 -20.42
CA ASP A 25 -27.80 -1.76 -20.44
C ASP A 25 -26.89 -2.95 -20.09
N LYS A 26 -25.57 -2.76 -20.25
CA LYS A 26 -24.57 -3.82 -20.03
C LYS A 26 -23.94 -3.76 -18.63
N TRP A 27 -23.66 -2.56 -18.14
CA TRP A 27 -22.97 -2.37 -16.86
C TRP A 27 -23.87 -1.60 -15.87
N PRO A 28 -24.60 -2.30 -14.99
CA PRO A 28 -25.62 -1.70 -14.13
C PRO A 28 -25.04 -0.69 -13.10
N VAL A 29 -23.73 -0.73 -12.88
CA VAL A 29 -22.99 0.16 -11.96
C VAL A 29 -22.49 1.46 -12.60
N THR A 30 -22.82 1.71 -13.87
CA THR A 30 -22.29 2.86 -14.63
C THR A 30 -22.53 4.19 -13.91
N ASP A 31 -23.76 4.48 -13.51
CA ASP A 31 -24.06 5.76 -12.85
C ASP A 31 -23.28 5.92 -11.53
N ARG A 32 -23.15 4.83 -10.78
CA ARG A 32 -22.44 4.77 -9.49
C ARG A 32 -20.94 5.02 -9.64
N ILE A 33 -20.31 4.57 -10.73
CA ILE A 33 -18.87 4.85 -10.95
C ILE A 33 -18.63 6.32 -11.33
N PHE A 34 -19.55 6.95 -12.06
CA PHE A 34 -19.46 8.39 -12.33
C PHE A 34 -19.65 9.19 -11.04
N GLU A 35 -20.65 8.83 -10.23
CA GLU A 35 -20.86 9.42 -8.90
C GLU A 35 -19.60 9.31 -8.04
N ALA A 36 -19.00 8.12 -7.97
CA ALA A 36 -17.81 7.85 -7.16
C ALA A 36 -16.59 8.66 -7.62
N TYR A 37 -16.35 8.75 -8.93
CA TYR A 37 -15.23 9.52 -9.47
C TYR A 37 -15.37 11.02 -9.14
N LEU A 38 -16.57 11.58 -9.27
CA LEU A 38 -16.84 12.99 -8.96
C LEU A 38 -16.83 13.29 -7.46
N LYS A 39 -17.16 12.30 -6.63
CA LYS A 39 -17.00 12.39 -5.18
C LYS A 39 -15.53 12.50 -4.78
N GLN A 40 -14.66 11.68 -5.35
CA GLN A 40 -13.27 11.57 -4.91
C GLN A 40 -12.40 12.80 -5.24
N SER A 41 -12.80 13.65 -6.19
CA SER A 41 -12.15 14.97 -6.37
C SER A 41 -12.26 15.89 -5.14
N SER A 42 -12.91 15.45 -4.05
CA SER A 42 -13.13 16.25 -2.83
C SER A 42 -12.56 15.65 -1.52
N GLU A 43 -12.04 14.42 -1.48
CA GLU A 43 -11.58 13.78 -0.23
C GLU A 43 -10.29 12.95 -0.41
N SER A 44 -9.14 13.51 -0.02
CA SER A 44 -7.86 12.79 0.06
C SER A 44 -7.07 13.20 1.30
N GLY A 45 -7.49 12.71 2.48
CA GLY A 45 -6.69 12.93 3.68
C GLY A 45 -7.34 12.46 4.96
N ALA A 46 -7.05 11.21 5.35
CA ALA A 46 -6.83 10.76 6.74
C ALA A 46 -7.21 9.28 6.92
N MET A 47 -6.38 8.34 6.47
CA MET A 47 -6.64 6.90 6.73
C MET A 47 -5.57 6.19 7.58
N GLY A 48 -4.35 6.74 7.69
CA GLY A 48 -3.28 6.11 8.46
C GLY A 48 -3.54 5.95 9.97
N TRP A 49 -4.28 6.88 10.59
CA TRP A 49 -4.63 6.79 12.01
C TRP A 49 -5.72 5.74 12.28
N MET A 50 -6.70 5.58 11.38
CA MET A 50 -7.81 4.64 11.56
C MET A 50 -7.32 3.18 11.54
N ARG A 51 -6.34 2.89 10.67
CA ARG A 51 -5.72 1.56 10.55
C ARG A 51 -5.09 1.06 11.86
N GLN A 52 -4.48 1.95 12.65
CA GLN A 52 -3.88 1.58 13.95
C GLN A 52 -4.91 1.21 15.02
N PHE A 53 -6.18 1.65 14.88
CA PHE A 53 -7.23 1.40 15.85
C PHE A 53 -8.24 0.33 15.40
N GLN A 54 -8.42 0.12 14.09
CA GLN A 54 -9.49 -0.72 13.55
C GLN A 54 -9.01 -1.89 12.68
N GLY A 55 -7.73 -1.91 12.31
CA GLY A 55 -7.18 -2.93 11.43
C GLY A 55 -7.30 -2.57 9.96
N MET A 56 -7.57 -3.60 9.14
CA MET A 56 -7.66 -3.43 7.70
C MET A 56 -8.84 -2.51 7.34
N THR A 57 -8.59 -1.53 6.49
CA THR A 57 -9.62 -0.63 5.97
C THR A 57 -10.55 -1.37 5.01
N GLU A 58 -11.79 -0.89 4.85
CA GLU A 58 -12.74 -1.49 3.89
C GLU A 58 -12.21 -1.42 2.44
N ASN A 59 -11.40 -0.41 2.11
CA ASN A 59 -10.72 -0.33 0.81
C ASN A 59 -9.66 -1.44 0.63
N GLU A 60 -8.92 -1.77 1.69
CA GLU A 60 -7.99 -2.91 1.67
C GLU A 60 -8.75 -4.25 1.58
N GLN A 61 -9.90 -4.38 2.27
CA GLN A 61 -10.76 -5.56 2.15
C GLN A 61 -11.34 -5.70 0.74
N ALA A 62 -11.71 -4.59 0.09
CA ALA A 62 -12.16 -4.57 -1.30
C ALA A 62 -11.06 -5.00 -2.27
N ASN A 63 -9.84 -4.48 -2.12
CA ASN A 63 -8.69 -4.91 -2.92
C ASN A 63 -8.32 -6.38 -2.69
N LEU A 64 -8.40 -6.88 -1.46
CA LEU A 64 -8.25 -8.30 -1.18
C LEU A 64 -9.30 -9.14 -1.91
N ALA A 65 -10.57 -8.73 -1.87
CA ALA A 65 -11.64 -9.46 -2.54
C ALA A 65 -11.45 -9.49 -4.06
N LEU A 66 -10.93 -8.41 -4.64
CA LEU A 66 -10.62 -8.33 -6.07
C LEU A 66 -9.48 -9.26 -6.53
N LEU A 67 -8.69 -9.83 -5.61
CA LEU A 67 -7.73 -10.89 -5.96
C LEU A 67 -8.42 -12.20 -6.37
N ASP A 68 -9.58 -12.50 -5.77
CA ASP A 68 -10.27 -13.78 -5.93
C ASP A 68 -11.52 -13.69 -6.82
N TYR A 69 -12.11 -12.49 -6.92
CA TYR A 69 -13.39 -12.24 -7.58
C TYR A 69 -13.30 -11.12 -8.62
N SER A 70 -14.06 -11.25 -9.70
CA SER A 70 -14.25 -10.15 -10.65
C SER A 70 -15.22 -9.11 -10.07
N PHE A 71 -15.30 -7.93 -10.70
CA PHE A 71 -16.26 -6.92 -10.24
C PHE A 71 -17.70 -7.40 -10.40
N ALA A 72 -18.01 -8.07 -11.52
CA ALA A 72 -19.30 -8.71 -11.74
C ALA A 72 -19.65 -9.73 -10.64
N GLU A 73 -18.72 -10.64 -10.31
CA GLU A 73 -18.94 -11.64 -9.27
C GLU A 73 -19.16 -11.03 -7.88
N LEU A 74 -18.46 -9.93 -7.56
CA LEU A 74 -18.64 -9.23 -6.28
C LEU A 74 -20.01 -8.55 -6.16
N LEU A 75 -20.54 -8.01 -7.27
CA LEU A 75 -21.87 -7.41 -7.30
C LEU A 75 -22.97 -8.43 -7.04
N ASP A 76 -22.78 -9.67 -7.52
CA ASP A 76 -23.73 -10.76 -7.34
C ASP A 76 -23.54 -11.53 -6.02
N ASN A 77 -22.54 -11.17 -5.20
CA ASN A 77 -22.19 -11.90 -3.98
C ASN A 77 -22.86 -11.29 -2.71
N PRO A 78 -23.88 -11.95 -2.12
CA PRO A 78 -24.58 -11.42 -0.94
C PRO A 78 -23.71 -11.39 0.32
N GLU A 79 -22.62 -12.18 0.38
CA GLU A 79 -21.70 -12.17 1.53
C GLU A 79 -20.73 -10.98 1.50
N LYS A 80 -20.59 -10.30 0.36
CA LYS A 80 -19.63 -9.20 0.15
C LYS A 80 -20.29 -7.83 0.05
N VAL A 81 -21.58 -7.72 0.37
CA VAL A 81 -22.36 -6.47 0.32
C VAL A 81 -21.69 -5.33 1.08
N LYS A 82 -21.01 -5.61 2.20
CA LYS A 82 -20.37 -4.57 3.01
C LYS A 82 -19.22 -3.84 2.32
N ILE A 83 -18.55 -4.46 1.35
CA ILE A 83 -17.39 -3.88 0.66
C ILE A 83 -17.74 -3.38 -0.75
N ILE A 84 -18.99 -3.55 -1.20
CA ILE A 84 -19.33 -3.35 -2.61
C ILE A 84 -19.19 -1.89 -3.05
N ASP A 85 -19.53 -0.95 -2.16
CA ASP A 85 -19.38 0.48 -2.43
C ASP A 85 -17.91 0.87 -2.56
N ASN A 86 -17.02 0.27 -1.77
CA ASN A 86 -15.58 0.46 -1.86
C ASN A 86 -15.03 -0.13 -3.17
N VAL A 87 -15.53 -1.29 -3.60
CA VAL A 87 -15.17 -1.90 -4.89
C VAL A 87 -15.60 -0.98 -6.04
N ILE A 88 -16.82 -0.45 -6.02
CA ILE A 88 -17.33 0.52 -7.00
C ILE A 88 -16.43 1.75 -7.05
N GLN A 89 -16.05 2.31 -5.90
CA GLN A 89 -15.17 3.49 -5.83
C GLN A 89 -13.79 3.21 -6.40
N LEU A 90 -13.14 2.11 -5.98
CA LEU A 90 -11.80 1.75 -6.44
C LEU A 90 -11.76 1.45 -7.94
N LYS A 91 -12.72 0.66 -8.44
CA LYS A 91 -12.82 0.32 -9.86
C LYS A 91 -13.18 1.53 -10.70
N GLY A 92 -14.09 2.39 -10.22
CA GLY A 92 -14.48 3.64 -10.88
C GLY A 92 -13.30 4.62 -10.97
N LEU A 93 -12.62 4.88 -9.87
CA LEU A 93 -11.44 5.76 -9.87
C LEU A 93 -10.37 5.23 -10.81
N THR A 94 -10.03 3.94 -10.73
CA THR A 94 -9.01 3.32 -11.60
C THR A 94 -9.35 3.52 -13.08
N LEU A 95 -10.61 3.27 -13.46
CA LEU A 95 -11.08 3.46 -14.84
C LEU A 95 -10.92 4.91 -15.30
N PHE A 96 -11.46 5.87 -14.54
CA PHE A 96 -11.40 7.27 -14.92
C PHE A 96 -9.99 7.86 -14.88
N SER A 97 -9.12 7.40 -13.97
CA SER A 97 -7.71 7.80 -13.95
C SER A 97 -6.94 7.30 -15.18
N ILE A 98 -7.24 6.10 -15.69
CA ILE A 98 -6.67 5.61 -16.96
C ILE A 98 -7.14 6.48 -18.13
N ILE A 99 -8.45 6.74 -18.23
CA ILE A 99 -9.01 7.60 -19.29
C ILE A 99 -8.39 8.99 -19.23
N LYS A 100 -8.35 9.60 -18.04
CA LYS A 100 -7.75 10.90 -17.78
C LYS A 100 -6.31 10.95 -18.26
N ARG A 101 -5.52 9.94 -17.90
CA ARG A 101 -4.12 9.87 -18.31
C ARG A 101 -3.94 9.70 -19.82
N LYS A 102 -4.77 8.90 -20.47
CA LYS A 102 -4.75 8.69 -21.94
C LYS A 102 -5.23 9.91 -22.72
N ALA A 103 -6.22 10.64 -22.20
CA ALA A 103 -6.79 11.84 -22.82
C ALA A 103 -5.95 13.11 -22.56
N GLY A 104 -5.11 13.10 -21.52
CA GLY A 104 -4.41 14.26 -20.99
C GLY A 104 -5.17 14.85 -19.80
N ASP A 105 -4.48 14.96 -18.67
CA ASP A 105 -5.09 15.23 -17.36
C ASP A 105 -6.01 16.47 -17.34
N GLU A 106 -5.50 17.63 -17.77
CA GLU A 106 -6.27 18.89 -17.81
C GLU A 106 -7.39 18.86 -18.87
N ALA A 107 -7.09 18.31 -20.05
CA ALA A 107 -8.05 18.24 -21.14
C ALA A 107 -9.25 17.33 -20.81
N PHE A 108 -9.01 16.27 -20.05
CA PHE A 108 -10.07 15.39 -19.56
C PHE A 108 -10.94 16.06 -18.50
N ASP A 109 -10.37 16.86 -17.61
CA ASP A 109 -11.14 17.59 -16.60
C ASP A 109 -12.08 18.62 -17.27
N ASP A 110 -11.56 19.36 -18.25
CA ASP A 110 -12.36 20.28 -19.07
C ASP A 110 -13.47 19.54 -19.85
N PHE A 111 -13.15 18.39 -20.42
CA PHE A 111 -14.12 17.54 -21.09
C PHE A 111 -15.22 17.08 -20.14
N MET A 112 -14.86 16.56 -18.97
CA MET A 112 -15.81 16.05 -17.97
C MET A 112 -16.73 17.17 -17.49
N PHE A 113 -16.19 18.37 -17.23
CA PHE A 113 -16.98 19.54 -16.89
C PHE A 113 -18.01 19.89 -17.97
N ASN A 114 -17.58 19.93 -19.24
CA ASN A 114 -18.46 20.24 -20.37
C ASN A 114 -19.50 19.14 -20.63
N PHE A 115 -19.11 17.88 -20.49
CA PHE A 115 -20.00 16.72 -20.58
C PHE A 115 -21.12 16.83 -19.54
N LEU A 116 -20.77 16.97 -18.26
CA LEU A 116 -21.74 17.12 -17.17
C LEU A 116 -22.66 18.31 -17.39
N LYS A 117 -22.09 19.47 -17.79
CA LYS A 117 -22.88 20.66 -18.13
C LYS A 117 -23.91 20.39 -19.24
N SER A 118 -23.56 19.58 -20.24
CA SER A 118 -24.44 19.27 -21.38
C SER A 118 -25.58 18.31 -21.03
N ILE A 119 -25.39 17.44 -20.03
CA ILE A 119 -26.40 16.46 -19.61
C ILE A 119 -27.15 16.90 -18.36
N ARG A 120 -26.92 18.12 -17.87
CA ARG A 120 -27.54 18.63 -16.65
C ARG A 120 -29.08 18.54 -16.74
N PHE A 121 -29.68 17.91 -15.74
CA PHE A 121 -31.10 17.58 -15.60
C PHE A 121 -31.66 16.65 -16.69
N ASN A 122 -30.79 15.89 -17.36
CA ASN A 122 -31.16 14.89 -18.35
C ASN A 122 -30.40 13.57 -18.10
N SER A 123 -30.89 12.49 -18.68
CA SER A 123 -30.16 11.22 -18.76
C SER A 123 -29.35 11.13 -20.06
N THR A 124 -28.25 10.41 -19.99
CA THR A 124 -27.49 9.98 -21.18
C THR A 124 -27.05 8.53 -21.03
N SER A 125 -26.47 7.95 -22.07
CA SER A 125 -25.90 6.59 -22.04
C SER A 125 -24.38 6.58 -22.03
N ILE A 126 -23.80 5.46 -21.60
CA ILE A 126 -22.35 5.23 -21.68
C ILE A 126 -21.84 5.26 -23.12
N GLU A 127 -22.67 4.87 -24.09
CA GLU A 127 -22.33 4.91 -25.52
C GLU A 127 -22.23 6.35 -26.04
N ASP A 128 -23.07 7.27 -25.58
CA ASP A 128 -22.94 8.71 -25.89
C ASP A 128 -21.66 9.28 -25.26
N PHE A 129 -21.38 8.97 -23.99
CA PHE A 129 -20.13 9.35 -23.35
C PHE A 129 -18.91 8.83 -24.11
N ASN A 130 -18.91 7.54 -24.49
CA ASN A 130 -17.85 6.93 -25.27
C ASN A 130 -17.66 7.62 -26.62
N SER A 131 -18.75 7.87 -27.34
CA SER A 131 -18.71 8.53 -28.66
C SER A 131 -18.07 9.92 -28.57
N ARG A 132 -18.35 10.66 -27.49
CA ARG A 132 -17.77 11.99 -27.25
C ARG A 132 -16.29 11.92 -26.91
N ILE A 133 -15.88 10.98 -26.04
CA ILE A 133 -14.45 10.75 -25.74
C ILE A 133 -13.70 10.34 -27.01
N GLN A 134 -14.24 9.40 -27.78
CA GLN A 134 -13.61 8.93 -29.00
C GLN A 134 -13.45 10.05 -30.01
N LYS A 135 -14.46 10.92 -30.15
CA LYS A 135 -14.40 12.10 -31.03
C LYS A 135 -13.35 13.12 -30.58
N GLN A 136 -13.20 13.35 -29.28
CA GLN A 136 -12.33 14.40 -28.76
C GLN A 136 -10.88 13.95 -28.57
N PHE A 137 -10.67 12.70 -28.15
CA PHE A 137 -9.36 12.18 -27.74
C PHE A 137 -8.89 10.98 -28.57
N GLY A 138 -9.75 10.40 -29.44
CA GLY A 138 -9.43 9.19 -30.19
C GLY A 138 -9.45 7.90 -29.34
N THR A 139 -9.93 7.97 -28.11
CA THR A 139 -9.97 6.84 -27.16
C THR A 139 -11.32 6.13 -27.22
N ASP A 140 -11.32 4.80 -27.37
CA ASP A 140 -12.53 3.98 -27.27
C ASP A 140 -12.56 3.24 -25.93
N LEU A 141 -13.54 3.56 -25.08
CA LEU A 141 -13.73 3.03 -23.74
C LEU A 141 -14.37 1.64 -23.73
N LEU A 142 -15.33 1.39 -24.63
CA LEU A 142 -16.19 0.20 -24.54
C LEU A 142 -15.42 -1.13 -24.59
N PRO A 143 -14.34 -1.27 -25.40
CA PRO A 143 -13.51 -2.48 -25.38
C PRO A 143 -12.86 -2.74 -24.02
N TYR A 144 -12.51 -1.69 -23.27
CA TYR A 144 -11.89 -1.81 -21.94
C TYR A 144 -12.91 -2.16 -20.86
N MET A 145 -14.16 -1.69 -21.00
CA MET A 145 -15.23 -1.89 -20.00
C MET A 145 -15.53 -3.37 -19.75
N GLU A 146 -15.54 -4.19 -20.80
CA GLU A 146 -15.80 -5.63 -20.68
C GLU A 146 -14.74 -6.31 -19.80
N LYS A 147 -13.46 -6.06 -20.09
CA LYS A 147 -12.35 -6.60 -19.30
C LYS A 147 -12.37 -6.04 -17.88
N TRP A 148 -12.62 -4.73 -17.71
CA TRP A 148 -12.65 -4.06 -16.42
C TRP A 148 -13.73 -4.64 -15.47
N PHE A 149 -14.89 -5.00 -16.02
CA PHE A 149 -16.03 -5.52 -15.28
C PHE A 149 -15.91 -7.03 -14.98
N SER A 150 -15.54 -7.81 -15.99
CA SER A 150 -15.65 -9.27 -15.94
C SER A 150 -14.34 -9.98 -15.56
N SER A 151 -13.17 -9.32 -15.68
CA SER A 151 -11.86 -9.95 -15.42
C SER A 151 -11.46 -9.91 -13.94
N LYS A 152 -10.69 -10.93 -13.54
CA LYS A 152 -9.96 -11.03 -12.26
C LYS A 152 -8.50 -10.57 -12.38
N GLU A 153 -8.05 -10.26 -13.58
CA GLU A 153 -6.68 -9.78 -13.79
C GLU A 153 -6.51 -8.40 -13.17
N LEU A 154 -5.44 -8.26 -12.39
CA LEU A 154 -5.06 -7.02 -11.72
C LEU A 154 -3.59 -6.69 -12.04
N PRO A 155 -3.24 -5.40 -12.15
CA PRO A 155 -1.85 -4.99 -12.22
C PRO A 155 -1.15 -5.28 -10.88
N GLY A 156 0.17 -5.45 -10.93
CA GLY A 156 0.98 -5.76 -9.75
C GLY A 156 2.31 -5.05 -9.83
N TYR A 157 2.54 -4.10 -8.91
CA TYR A 157 3.64 -3.15 -9.00
C TYR A 157 4.78 -3.49 -8.04
N LEU A 158 6.00 -3.39 -8.56
CA LEU A 158 7.22 -3.28 -7.75
C LEU A 158 7.70 -1.84 -7.82
N ILE A 159 7.91 -1.22 -6.66
CA ILE A 159 8.34 0.17 -6.53
C ILE A 159 9.76 0.15 -5.96
N GLY A 160 10.69 0.74 -6.69
CA GLY A 160 12.09 0.86 -6.25
C GLY A 160 12.28 1.95 -5.19
N GLY A 161 13.52 2.11 -4.74
CA GLY A 161 13.92 3.23 -3.89
C GLY A 161 13.57 4.58 -4.53
N VAL A 162 13.29 5.55 -3.66
CA VAL A 162 13.01 6.93 -4.06
C VAL A 162 14.22 7.78 -3.72
N ASP A 163 14.74 8.48 -4.71
CA ASP A 163 15.77 9.49 -4.54
C ASP A 163 15.14 10.87 -4.66
N ALA A 164 15.43 11.78 -3.73
CA ALA A 164 14.98 13.16 -3.79
C ALA A 164 16.17 14.10 -3.56
N VAL A 165 16.33 15.09 -4.44
CA VAL A 165 17.39 16.10 -4.37
C VAL A 165 16.85 17.48 -4.69
N ASN A 166 17.35 18.51 -4.03
CA ASN A 166 17.07 19.89 -4.42
C ASN A 166 17.96 20.29 -5.59
N VAL A 167 17.36 20.87 -6.63
CA VAL A 167 18.04 21.29 -7.86
C VAL A 167 17.62 22.70 -8.25
N LEU A 168 18.52 23.41 -8.92
CA LEU A 168 18.28 24.76 -9.42
C LEU A 168 17.70 24.68 -10.84
N ASP A 169 16.43 25.07 -10.99
CA ASP A 169 15.73 25.17 -12.29
C ASP A 169 15.52 26.65 -12.63
N GLY A 170 16.42 27.19 -13.44
CA GLY A 170 16.54 28.65 -13.63
C GLY A 170 16.97 29.32 -12.33
N ASP A 171 16.21 30.29 -11.83
CA ASP A 171 16.48 30.96 -10.55
C ASP A 171 15.68 30.37 -9.37
N ARG A 172 15.01 29.23 -9.58
CA ARG A 172 14.14 28.61 -8.56
C ARG A 172 14.74 27.30 -8.06
N LEU A 173 14.80 27.17 -6.73
CA LEU A 173 15.10 25.89 -6.10
C LEU A 173 13.84 25.01 -6.17
N LYS A 174 13.97 23.82 -6.75
CA LYS A 174 12.92 22.80 -6.83
C LYS A 174 13.41 21.50 -6.23
N THR A 175 12.49 20.67 -5.76
CA THR A 175 12.84 19.29 -5.38
C THR A 175 12.56 18.36 -6.55
N MET A 176 13.58 17.64 -7.00
CA MET A 176 13.48 16.60 -8.01
C MET A 176 13.37 15.24 -7.33
N VAL A 177 12.26 14.56 -7.53
CA VAL A 177 12.00 13.22 -6.99
C VAL A 177 12.06 12.18 -8.10
N LYS A 178 12.87 11.14 -7.92
CA LYS A 178 13.08 10.05 -8.87
C LYS A 178 12.80 8.70 -8.24
N PHE A 179 12.12 7.83 -8.98
CA PHE A 179 11.98 6.43 -8.61
C PHE A 179 11.72 5.57 -9.84
N LYS A 180 11.88 4.26 -9.68
CA LYS A 180 11.51 3.26 -10.69
C LYS A 180 10.27 2.51 -10.23
N ILE A 181 9.42 2.15 -11.18
CA ILE A 181 8.25 1.30 -10.95
C ILE A 181 8.09 0.31 -12.10
N THR A 182 7.82 -0.95 -11.77
CA THR A 182 7.58 -2.03 -12.72
C THR A 182 6.19 -2.59 -12.49
N ASN A 183 5.35 -2.63 -13.52
CA ASN A 183 4.17 -3.50 -13.53
C ASN A 183 4.62 -4.88 -13.98
N THR A 184 4.54 -5.87 -13.10
CA THR A 184 5.00 -7.24 -13.37
C THR A 184 3.91 -8.11 -14.01
N GLU A 185 2.68 -7.62 -14.07
CA GLU A 185 1.52 -8.33 -14.60
C GLU A 185 1.24 -7.93 -16.05
N GLN A 186 0.45 -8.72 -16.77
CA GLN A 186 0.11 -8.47 -18.18
C GLN A 186 -0.98 -7.41 -18.37
N THR A 187 -1.78 -7.15 -17.33
CA THR A 187 -2.85 -6.16 -17.38
C THR A 187 -2.28 -4.76 -17.10
N GLU A 188 -2.72 -3.78 -17.88
CA GLU A 188 -2.37 -2.37 -17.66
C GLU A 188 -2.89 -1.88 -16.31
N GLY A 189 -2.30 -0.79 -15.83
CA GLY A 189 -2.79 -0.17 -14.63
C GLY A 189 -2.33 1.28 -14.47
N ILE A 190 -2.80 1.88 -13.40
CA ILE A 190 -2.54 3.27 -13.04
C ILE A 190 -2.19 3.33 -11.56
N VAL A 191 -1.24 4.20 -11.22
CA VAL A 191 -0.92 4.56 -9.83
C VAL A 191 -1.06 6.07 -9.65
N GLN A 192 -1.48 6.50 -8.48
CA GLN A 192 -1.51 7.89 -8.07
C GLN A 192 -0.35 8.17 -7.13
N VAL A 193 0.47 9.15 -7.46
CA VAL A 193 1.62 9.60 -6.66
C VAL A 193 1.27 10.94 -6.05
N GLN A 194 1.15 10.99 -4.73
CA GLN A 194 0.83 12.19 -3.97
C GLN A 194 2.05 12.68 -3.20
N PHE A 195 2.34 13.97 -3.36
CA PHE A 195 3.36 14.71 -2.61
C PHE A 195 2.68 15.68 -1.66
N ARG A 196 3.06 15.65 -0.38
CA ARG A 196 2.59 16.66 0.58
C ARG A 196 3.67 17.73 0.77
N LEU A 197 3.41 18.91 0.25
CA LEU A 197 4.29 20.07 0.33
C LEU A 197 4.00 20.92 1.58
N GLY A 198 5.01 21.65 2.05
CA GLY A 198 4.88 22.72 3.03
C GLY A 198 5.83 22.63 4.23
N GLU A 199 6.22 23.78 4.78
CA GLU A 199 7.12 23.88 5.93
C GLU A 199 6.51 23.26 7.19
N GLY A 200 7.22 22.27 7.76
CA GLY A 200 6.88 21.68 9.05
C GLY A 200 6.70 22.77 10.10
N GLY A 201 5.49 22.92 10.63
CA GLY A 201 5.28 23.73 11.83
C GLY A 201 6.17 23.17 12.93
N GLY A 202 7.25 23.89 13.25
CA GLY A 202 8.23 23.48 14.26
C GLY A 202 7.57 23.14 15.60
N PRO A 203 8.27 22.39 16.46
CA PRO A 203 7.75 21.91 17.74
C PRO A 203 7.32 23.10 18.62
N GLY A 204 6.01 23.42 18.61
CA GLY A 204 5.44 24.52 19.37
C GLY A 204 4.23 25.24 18.73
N ARG A 205 4.05 25.18 17.40
CA ARG A 205 2.96 25.94 16.73
C ARG A 205 1.60 25.24 16.64
N GLY A 206 1.49 23.97 17.05
CA GLY A 206 0.28 23.17 16.80
C GLY A 206 -0.79 23.14 17.89
N ARG A 207 -0.70 23.94 18.97
CA ARG A 207 -1.63 23.75 20.11
C ARG A 207 -2.84 24.68 20.15
N PHE A 208 -2.80 25.84 19.50
CA PHE A 208 -3.92 26.82 19.53
C PHE A 208 -4.00 27.72 18.27
N GLY A 209 -3.65 27.20 17.10
CA GLY A 209 -3.82 27.92 15.83
C GLY A 209 -4.17 26.92 14.74
N GLY A 210 -5.26 27.16 14.01
CA GLY A 210 -5.78 26.30 12.95
C GLY A 210 -4.79 26.12 11.79
N GLY A 211 -3.79 25.26 11.98
CA GLY A 211 -2.74 24.93 11.02
C GLY A 211 -3.18 23.89 9.99
N GLY A 212 -4.38 24.03 9.44
CA GLY A 212 -4.90 23.21 8.34
C GLY A 212 -5.04 23.97 7.02
N ALA A 213 -4.65 25.24 6.96
CA ALA A 213 -5.08 26.12 5.88
C ALA A 213 -4.24 26.06 4.59
N ASN A 214 -2.96 25.67 4.63
CA ASN A 214 -2.08 25.69 3.44
C ASN A 214 -1.19 24.42 3.37
N MET A 215 -1.78 23.23 3.38
CA MET A 215 -1.04 22.01 2.98
C MET A 215 -1.32 21.79 1.50
N GLU A 216 -0.36 22.14 0.66
CA GLU A 216 -0.47 21.91 -0.78
C GLU A 216 -0.13 20.44 -1.07
N THR A 217 -1.04 19.76 -1.76
CA THR A 217 -0.83 18.39 -2.23
C THR A 217 -0.69 18.40 -3.73
N VAL A 218 0.40 17.81 -4.24
CA VAL A 218 0.59 17.60 -5.67
C VAL A 218 0.31 16.15 -5.97
N ASP A 219 -0.71 15.91 -6.79
CA ASP A 219 -1.07 14.57 -7.25
C ASP A 219 -0.61 14.39 -8.71
N LYS A 220 0.02 13.25 -8.99
CA LYS A 220 0.45 12.84 -10.33
C LYS A 220 -0.11 11.47 -10.64
N LEU A 221 -0.63 11.29 -11.86
CA LEU A 221 -1.09 10.00 -12.37
C LEU A 221 0.00 9.36 -13.22
N LEU A 222 0.29 8.08 -12.95
CA LEU A 222 1.30 7.32 -13.66
C LEU A 222 0.70 6.01 -14.18
N HIS A 223 0.55 5.95 -15.50
CA HIS A 223 0.04 4.76 -16.20
C HIS A 223 1.18 3.82 -16.54
N LEU A 224 0.93 2.51 -16.46
CA LEU A 224 1.87 1.49 -16.91
C LEU A 224 1.11 0.44 -17.72
N GLU A 225 1.66 0.10 -18.89
CA GLU A 225 1.26 -1.11 -19.62
C GLU A 225 1.66 -2.37 -18.85
N GLY A 226 1.13 -3.52 -19.26
CA GLY A 226 1.56 -4.81 -18.73
C GLY A 226 3.05 -5.05 -18.97
N THR A 227 3.76 -5.62 -17.99
CA THR A 227 5.22 -5.91 -18.02
C THR A 227 6.13 -4.70 -18.22
N GLN A 228 5.60 -3.48 -18.16
CA GLN A 228 6.35 -2.27 -18.40
C GLN A 228 7.09 -1.80 -17.15
N THR A 229 8.31 -1.27 -17.36
CA THR A 229 9.04 -0.53 -16.33
C THR A 229 9.21 0.93 -16.73
N LYS A 230 8.95 1.83 -15.79
CA LYS A 230 9.18 3.26 -15.95
C LYS A 230 10.16 3.77 -14.90
N GLN A 231 11.08 4.62 -15.32
CA GLN A 231 11.79 5.56 -14.47
C GLN A 231 11.06 6.90 -14.55
N VAL A 232 10.71 7.46 -13.40
CA VAL A 232 9.92 8.69 -13.32
C VAL A 232 10.70 9.74 -12.56
N SER A 233 10.58 10.98 -13.02
CA SER A 233 11.16 12.16 -12.38
C SER A 233 10.10 13.24 -12.31
N TYR A 234 9.83 13.75 -11.10
CA TYR A 234 8.91 14.87 -10.88
C TYR A 234 9.67 16.06 -10.31
N LEU A 235 9.37 17.26 -10.80
CA LEU A 235 9.88 18.52 -10.26
C LEU A 235 8.78 19.19 -9.43
N LEU A 236 9.09 19.50 -8.18
CA LEU A 236 8.17 20.07 -7.22
C LEU A 236 8.62 21.47 -6.83
N ASP A 237 7.69 22.42 -6.79
CA ASP A 237 7.91 23.81 -6.37
C ASP A 237 7.99 23.97 -4.83
N GLY A 238 8.49 22.95 -4.14
CA GLY A 238 8.66 22.93 -2.70
C GLY A 238 9.18 21.58 -2.20
N THR A 239 9.66 21.56 -0.96
CA THR A 239 10.18 20.33 -0.35
C THR A 239 9.03 19.44 0.12
N PRO A 240 8.84 18.24 -0.47
CA PRO A 240 7.85 17.28 0.00
C PRO A 240 8.28 16.66 1.33
N ARG A 241 7.32 16.44 2.24
CA ARG A 241 7.58 15.74 3.50
C ARG A 241 7.50 14.23 3.39
N ASN A 242 6.66 13.76 2.49
CA ASN A 242 6.45 12.35 2.23
C ASN A 242 5.90 12.16 0.82
N ILE A 243 6.04 10.92 0.35
CA ILE A 243 5.40 10.45 -0.86
C ILE A 243 4.42 9.37 -0.45
N THR A 244 3.21 9.49 -0.96
CA THR A 244 2.21 8.43 -0.91
C THR A 244 2.00 7.93 -2.34
N ILE A 245 2.27 6.65 -2.58
CA ILE A 245 1.93 5.98 -3.84
C ILE A 245 0.70 5.12 -3.57
N ASN A 246 -0.41 5.46 -4.21
CA ASN A 246 -1.63 4.66 -4.19
C ASN A 246 -1.72 3.84 -5.48
N THR A 247 -1.64 2.52 -5.35
CA THR A 247 -1.71 1.58 -6.48
C THR A 247 -3.13 1.28 -6.94
N LEU A 248 -4.14 1.91 -6.32
CA LEU A 248 -5.55 1.82 -6.66
C LEU A 248 -6.03 0.36 -6.65
N THR A 249 -6.71 -0.07 -7.72
CA THR A 249 -7.11 -1.47 -7.90
C THR A 249 -5.93 -2.28 -8.43
N SER A 250 -5.28 -3.05 -7.55
CA SER A 250 -4.06 -3.80 -7.87
C SER A 250 -3.88 -4.99 -6.95
N LYS A 251 -2.88 -5.83 -7.24
CA LYS A 251 -2.44 -6.90 -6.33
C LYS A 251 -1.74 -6.38 -5.08
N ASN A 252 -1.36 -5.10 -5.05
CA ASN A 252 -0.60 -4.53 -3.94
C ASN A 252 -1.49 -4.27 -2.72
N ILE A 253 -1.10 -4.81 -1.58
CA ILE A 253 -1.86 -4.73 -0.33
C ILE A 253 -0.89 -4.42 0.82
N PRO A 254 -1.02 -3.28 1.51
CA PRO A 254 -1.99 -2.23 1.24
C PRO A 254 -1.71 -1.50 -0.09
N ALA A 255 -2.76 -0.94 -0.68
CA ALA A 255 -2.61 -0.19 -1.93
C ALA A 255 -1.95 1.18 -1.72
N GLU A 256 -2.07 1.75 -0.51
CA GLU A 256 -1.38 2.98 -0.13
C GLU A 256 -0.01 2.66 0.46
N ILE A 257 1.04 3.00 -0.27
CA ILE A 257 2.44 2.83 0.14
C ILE A 257 3.00 4.21 0.48
N MET A 258 3.40 4.38 1.74
CA MET A 258 4.02 5.61 2.21
C MET A 258 5.53 5.43 2.23
N LEU A 259 6.23 6.28 1.48
CA LEU A 259 7.69 6.29 1.42
C LEU A 259 8.18 7.56 2.12
N PRO A 260 9.02 7.42 3.17
CA PRO A 260 9.63 8.57 3.80
C PRO A 260 10.58 9.26 2.83
N LEU A 261 10.70 10.58 2.97
CA LEU A 261 11.76 11.35 2.35
C LEU A 261 12.60 11.93 3.49
N GLU A 262 13.83 11.47 3.59
CA GLU A 262 14.78 11.89 4.62
C GLU A 262 15.92 12.66 3.96
N ASP A 263 16.40 13.70 4.64
CA ASP A 263 17.64 14.43 4.30
C ASP A 263 17.79 14.80 2.80
N ILE A 264 16.81 15.50 2.26
CA ILE A 264 16.85 16.01 0.87
C ILE A 264 17.91 17.11 0.77
N GLU A 265 19.10 16.73 0.31
CA GLU A 265 20.22 17.65 0.08
C GLU A 265 20.14 18.35 -1.27
N GLU A 266 20.85 19.48 -1.39
CA GLU A 266 21.03 20.17 -2.66
C GLU A 266 22.12 19.50 -3.49
N ASP A 267 21.80 19.13 -4.73
CA ASP A 267 22.76 18.63 -5.70
C ASP A 267 22.97 19.67 -6.81
N THR A 268 24.05 20.45 -6.66
CA THR A 268 24.46 21.48 -7.63
C THR A 268 24.90 20.92 -8.98
N LYS A 269 25.16 19.61 -9.10
CA LYS A 269 25.56 18.94 -10.34
C LYS A 269 24.38 18.29 -11.05
N ALA A 270 23.28 18.04 -10.36
CA ALA A 270 22.10 17.44 -10.94
C ALA A 270 21.41 18.40 -11.93
N THR A 271 21.10 17.91 -13.11
CA THR A 271 20.28 18.64 -14.08
C THR A 271 18.79 18.40 -13.77
N PRO A 272 17.98 19.46 -13.57
CA PRO A 272 16.55 19.32 -13.40
C PRO A 272 15.91 18.58 -14.57
N PHE A 273 15.01 17.64 -14.27
CA PHE A 273 14.28 16.89 -15.27
C PHE A 273 12.92 16.47 -14.72
N GLU A 274 11.86 16.72 -15.48
CA GLU A 274 10.52 16.17 -15.24
C GLU A 274 10.12 15.32 -16.43
N GLY A 275 9.66 14.10 -16.16
CA GLY A 275 9.20 13.20 -17.21
C GLY A 275 9.19 11.73 -16.80
N GLU A 276 8.61 10.93 -17.69
CA GLU A 276 8.55 9.48 -17.58
C GLU A 276 9.38 8.86 -18.70
N LYS A 277 10.20 7.86 -18.36
CA LYS A 277 11.00 7.13 -19.33
C LYS A 277 10.76 5.63 -19.17
N ILE A 278 10.37 4.97 -20.25
CA ILE A 278 10.31 3.51 -20.30
C ILE A 278 11.75 2.97 -20.32
N ILE A 279 12.02 1.99 -19.47
CA ILE A 279 13.33 1.34 -19.36
C ILE A 279 13.17 -0.17 -19.35
N ASP A 280 14.19 -0.89 -19.80
CA ASP A 280 14.15 -2.36 -19.89
C ASP A 280 14.62 -3.05 -18.61
N ILE A 281 15.11 -2.28 -17.63
CA ILE A 281 15.65 -2.80 -16.37
C ILE A 281 14.54 -2.75 -15.30
N PRO A 282 13.93 -3.89 -14.93
CA PRO A 282 12.86 -3.93 -13.94
C PRO A 282 13.37 -3.63 -12.53
N VAL A 283 12.46 -3.23 -11.65
CA VAL A 283 12.71 -3.19 -10.21
C VAL A 283 12.92 -4.62 -9.71
N ARG A 284 14.02 -4.85 -8.99
CA ARG A 284 14.37 -6.13 -8.37
C ARG A 284 14.15 -6.04 -6.85
N LEU A 285 13.66 -7.12 -6.25
CA LEU A 285 13.53 -7.24 -4.79
C LEU A 285 14.81 -7.78 -4.14
N ALA A 286 15.60 -8.52 -4.91
CA ALA A 286 16.84 -9.15 -4.51
C ALA A 286 17.85 -8.98 -5.65
N GLU A 287 19.07 -8.61 -5.30
CA GLU A 287 20.20 -8.60 -6.22
C GLU A 287 20.84 -9.99 -6.34
N ASP A 288 21.79 -10.14 -7.27
CA ASP A 288 22.49 -11.41 -7.45
C ASP A 288 23.28 -11.77 -6.19
N GLY A 289 23.06 -12.98 -5.66
CA GLY A 289 23.65 -13.42 -4.39
C GLY A 289 22.83 -13.05 -3.15
N GLU A 290 21.68 -12.38 -3.31
CA GLU A 290 20.71 -12.16 -2.24
C GLU A 290 19.58 -13.21 -2.29
N PHE A 291 19.28 -13.80 -1.14
CA PHE A 291 18.21 -14.78 -0.98
C PHE A 291 17.22 -14.25 0.07
N ILE A 292 15.96 -14.05 -0.31
CA ILE A 292 14.94 -13.50 0.58
C ILE A 292 13.85 -14.53 0.78
N SER A 293 13.40 -14.69 2.03
CA SER A 293 12.18 -15.40 2.38
C SER A 293 11.26 -14.46 3.17
N ASP A 294 10.09 -14.22 2.60
CA ASP A 294 9.02 -13.39 3.15
C ASP A 294 8.02 -14.21 3.97
N ASP A 295 7.12 -13.54 4.69
CA ASP A 295 6.11 -14.21 5.53
C ASP A 295 4.98 -14.89 4.73
N GLU A 296 4.79 -14.50 3.47
CA GLU A 296 3.86 -15.13 2.53
C GLU A 296 4.47 -16.33 1.78
N ASP A 297 5.78 -16.58 1.92
CA ASP A 297 6.45 -17.65 1.19
C ASP A 297 6.16 -19.04 1.80
N PRO A 298 6.09 -20.11 0.98
CA PRO A 298 5.91 -21.48 1.49
C PRO A 298 7.02 -21.95 2.44
N THR A 299 8.19 -21.31 2.39
CA THR A 299 9.36 -21.54 3.26
C THR A 299 9.18 -21.00 4.67
N PHE A 300 8.25 -20.06 4.86
CA PHE A 300 7.86 -19.55 6.15
C PHE A 300 6.90 -20.52 6.85
N LYS A 301 7.16 -20.74 8.14
CA LYS A 301 6.36 -21.57 9.04
C LYS A 301 6.28 -20.91 10.40
N TYR A 302 5.25 -21.24 11.16
CA TYR A 302 5.13 -20.79 12.54
C TYR A 302 4.48 -21.87 13.41
N THR A 303 4.70 -21.78 14.71
CA THR A 303 4.09 -22.71 15.68
C THR A 303 2.57 -22.50 15.74
N VAL A 304 1.80 -23.51 15.32
CA VAL A 304 0.35 -23.57 15.52
C VAL A 304 0.10 -24.23 16.88
N THR A 305 -0.53 -23.51 17.80
CA THR A 305 -0.93 -24.05 19.11
C THR A 305 -2.46 -24.05 19.21
N ASP A 306 -3.06 -25.25 19.24
CA ASP A 306 -4.47 -25.45 19.61
C ASP A 306 -4.61 -25.39 21.15
N ASP A 307 -4.26 -24.26 21.76
CA ASP A 307 -4.47 -24.05 23.20
C ASP A 307 -5.93 -23.63 23.45
N LYS A 308 -6.90 -24.45 23.04
CA LYS A 308 -8.31 -24.22 23.36
C LYS A 308 -8.70 -24.96 24.63
N SER A 309 -8.81 -24.23 25.73
CA SER A 309 -9.52 -24.71 26.93
C SER A 309 -11.03 -24.65 26.67
N ILE A 310 -11.77 -25.72 27.00
CA ILE A 310 -13.23 -25.83 26.83
C ILE A 310 -13.99 -24.65 27.46
N LEU A 311 -13.46 -24.06 28.54
CA LEU A 311 -14.02 -22.86 29.18
C LEU A 311 -13.77 -21.58 28.37
N GLN A 312 -12.70 -21.52 27.57
CA GLN A 312 -12.41 -20.37 26.71
C GLN A 312 -13.31 -20.34 25.48
N ASP A 313 -13.62 -21.48 24.85
CA ASP A 313 -14.58 -21.55 23.73
C ASP A 313 -16.00 -21.10 24.15
N LEU A 314 -16.34 -21.23 25.44
CA LEU A 314 -17.68 -20.92 25.98
C LEU A 314 -17.84 -19.47 26.47
N LEU A 315 -16.74 -18.80 26.84
CA LEU A 315 -16.72 -17.43 27.40
C LEU A 315 -16.16 -16.38 26.44
N LEU A 316 -15.22 -16.80 25.58
CA LEU A 316 -14.66 -15.95 24.53
C LEU A 316 -15.29 -16.44 23.22
N SER A 317 -16.48 -15.91 22.91
CA SER A 317 -16.86 -15.74 21.51
C SER A 317 -15.93 -14.70 20.91
N GLU A 318 -14.65 -15.04 20.76
CA GLU A 318 -13.82 -14.31 19.83
C GLU A 318 -14.49 -14.50 18.48
N ASP A 319 -15.01 -13.40 17.93
CA ASP A 319 -15.22 -13.25 16.50
C ASP A 319 -13.89 -13.58 15.82
N GLN A 320 -13.62 -14.87 15.64
CA GLN A 320 -12.59 -15.34 14.74
C GLN A 320 -13.12 -15.00 13.37
N THR A 321 -12.93 -13.75 12.97
CA THR A 321 -13.00 -13.36 11.58
C THR A 321 -12.14 -14.37 10.83
N LYS A 322 -12.76 -15.15 9.95
CA LYS A 322 -12.09 -16.07 9.01
C LYS A 322 -11.21 -15.30 8.00
N GLU A 323 -10.87 -14.06 8.31
CA GLU A 323 -10.11 -13.14 7.49
C GLU A 323 -8.64 -13.54 7.56
N ARG A 324 -8.02 -13.57 6.37
CA ARG A 324 -6.62 -13.92 6.17
C ARG A 324 -5.69 -12.99 6.96
N TYR A 325 -6.01 -11.69 6.99
CA TYR A 325 -5.27 -10.66 7.69
C TYR A 325 -6.14 -9.99 8.76
N ILE A 326 -5.54 -9.66 9.90
CA ILE A 326 -6.21 -8.90 10.96
C ILE A 326 -5.53 -7.57 11.19
N GLY A 327 -6.24 -6.68 11.89
CA GLY A 327 -5.65 -5.45 12.38
C GLY A 327 -4.59 -5.66 13.46
N MET A 328 -3.50 -4.90 13.38
CA MET A 328 -2.47 -4.91 14.41
C MET A 328 -2.92 -4.16 15.68
N ASN A 329 -3.44 -4.90 16.65
CA ASN A 329 -3.73 -4.37 17.99
C ASN A 329 -2.70 -4.87 19.01
N THR A 330 -1.97 -3.94 19.61
CA THR A 330 -0.92 -4.25 20.60
C THR A 330 -1.45 -4.39 22.03
N TRP A 331 -2.62 -3.83 22.35
CA TRP A 331 -3.28 -3.99 23.66
C TRP A 331 -4.01 -5.33 23.78
N ARG A 332 -4.61 -5.78 22.67
CA ARG A 332 -5.28 -7.08 22.54
C ARG A 332 -4.61 -7.90 21.44
N ALA A 333 -3.31 -8.14 21.60
CA ALA A 333 -2.54 -8.95 20.67
C ALA A 333 -2.96 -10.44 20.72
N PRO A 334 -2.93 -11.14 19.58
CA PRO A 334 -3.34 -12.54 19.48
C PRO A 334 -2.34 -13.44 20.21
N ARG A 335 -2.84 -14.56 20.75
CA ARG A 335 -2.01 -15.56 21.45
C ARG A 335 -1.36 -16.57 20.52
N THR A 336 -1.74 -16.55 19.24
CA THR A 336 -1.16 -17.33 18.14
C THR A 336 -0.71 -16.35 17.06
N TRP A 337 0.23 -16.77 16.22
CA TRP A 337 0.67 -15.97 15.09
C TRP A 337 -0.51 -15.68 14.16
N ARG A 338 -0.68 -14.41 13.81
CA ARG A 338 -1.70 -13.95 12.85
C ARG A 338 -1.06 -12.97 11.88
N ALA A 339 -1.39 -13.11 10.60
CA ALA A 339 -0.96 -12.18 9.58
C ALA A 339 -1.66 -10.81 9.74
N THR A 340 -0.93 -9.74 9.49
CA THR A 340 -1.40 -8.36 9.39
C THR A 340 -0.70 -7.71 8.20
N THR A 341 -1.32 -6.72 7.57
CA THR A 341 -0.69 -5.95 6.47
C THR A 341 -0.20 -4.60 6.98
N ASN A 342 0.85 -4.03 6.39
CA ASN A 342 1.34 -2.65 6.62
C ASN A 342 2.21 -2.18 5.46
N SER A 343 2.11 -0.90 5.09
CA SER A 343 2.96 -0.31 4.06
C SER A 343 4.45 -0.33 4.43
N GLY A 344 4.77 -0.36 5.73
CA GLY A 344 6.15 -0.47 6.22
C GLY A 344 6.78 -1.86 6.09
N TYR A 345 6.00 -2.94 5.98
CA TYR A 345 6.52 -4.31 5.91
C TYR A 345 7.15 -4.63 4.56
N PHE A 346 8.00 -5.65 4.54
CA PHE A 346 8.51 -6.21 3.30
C PHE A 346 7.38 -6.96 2.58
N GLY A 347 7.56 -7.16 1.27
CA GLY A 347 6.62 -7.94 0.48
C GLY A 347 6.63 -7.58 -0.99
N LYS A 348 6.44 -8.59 -1.85
CA LYS A 348 6.38 -8.42 -3.30
C LYS A 348 5.16 -7.60 -3.73
N PHE A 349 3.97 -8.07 -3.37
CA PHE A 349 2.70 -7.38 -3.62
C PHE A 349 1.96 -7.14 -2.31
N ILE A 350 1.86 -8.19 -1.50
CA ILE A 350 1.29 -8.12 -0.16
C ILE A 350 2.44 -7.76 0.77
N ARG A 351 2.36 -6.60 1.41
CA ARG A 351 3.27 -6.19 2.47
C ARG A 351 2.66 -6.59 3.81
N SER A 352 3.04 -7.77 4.26
CA SER A 352 2.50 -8.42 5.45
C SER A 352 3.58 -8.78 6.44
N ALA A 353 3.13 -9.07 7.65
CA ALA A 353 3.94 -9.71 8.66
C ALA A 353 3.01 -10.55 9.55
N HIS A 354 3.57 -11.58 10.18
CA HIS A 354 2.91 -12.31 11.23
C HIS A 354 3.24 -11.68 12.58
N TYR A 355 2.24 -11.45 13.43
CA TYR A 355 2.48 -10.94 14.77
C TYR A 355 1.79 -11.76 15.85
N ILE A 356 2.36 -11.70 17.06
CA ILE A 356 1.90 -12.43 18.23
C ILE A 356 2.16 -11.63 19.50
N LYS A 357 1.37 -11.87 20.54
CA LYS A 357 1.65 -11.38 21.88
C LYS A 357 2.96 -11.97 22.43
N ALA A 358 3.71 -11.16 23.17
CA ALA A 358 4.87 -11.62 23.92
C ALA A 358 4.54 -12.79 24.86
N GLY A 359 5.49 -13.73 24.99
CA GLY A 359 5.35 -14.95 25.77
C GLY A 359 6.67 -15.51 26.25
N ASP A 360 6.74 -16.83 26.41
CA ASP A 360 7.88 -17.53 27.01
C ASP A 360 8.95 -17.97 26.00
N GLY A 361 8.74 -17.75 24.70
CA GLY A 361 9.65 -18.13 23.61
C GLY A 361 9.34 -19.46 22.95
N LYS A 362 8.31 -20.20 23.41
CA LYS A 362 7.94 -21.49 22.81
C LYS A 362 7.25 -21.34 21.46
N LYS A 363 6.60 -20.20 21.20
CA LYS A 363 5.93 -19.94 19.92
C LYS A 363 6.93 -19.25 19.01
N LYS A 364 7.25 -19.92 17.91
CA LYS A 364 8.30 -19.50 16.99
C LYS A 364 7.76 -19.23 15.60
N ALA A 365 8.34 -18.26 14.93
CA ALA A 365 8.30 -18.11 13.48
C ALA A 365 9.61 -18.68 12.92
N THR A 366 9.57 -19.31 11.75
CA THR A 366 10.71 -20.06 11.19
C THR A 366 10.76 -19.89 9.69
N TRP A 367 11.92 -19.48 9.18
CA TRP A 367 12.21 -19.38 7.75
C TRP A 367 13.18 -20.50 7.37
N HIS A 368 12.89 -21.20 6.26
CA HIS A 368 13.77 -22.20 5.64
C HIS A 368 14.19 -21.71 4.25
N ILE A 369 15.35 -21.07 4.18
CA ILE A 369 15.78 -20.30 3.01
C ILE A 369 16.75 -21.16 2.18
N PRO A 370 16.36 -21.60 0.97
CA PRO A 370 17.27 -22.36 0.12
C PRO A 370 18.42 -21.46 -0.37
N ILE A 371 19.65 -21.98 -0.29
CA ILE A 371 20.86 -21.34 -0.79
C ILE A 371 21.50 -22.21 -1.88
N GLN A 372 22.16 -21.58 -2.84
CA GLN A 372 22.74 -22.29 -3.98
C GLN A 372 24.08 -22.96 -3.68
N GLU A 373 24.88 -22.40 -2.77
CA GLU A 373 26.22 -22.86 -2.47
C GLU A 373 26.53 -22.71 -0.98
N ALA A 374 27.34 -23.61 -0.44
CA ALA A 374 27.90 -23.43 0.89
C ALA A 374 28.83 -22.20 0.93
N GLY A 375 28.82 -21.47 2.04
CA GLY A 375 29.61 -20.24 2.17
C GLY A 375 29.25 -19.41 3.39
N THR A 376 29.92 -18.26 3.50
CA THR A 376 29.58 -17.26 4.51
C THR A 376 28.49 -16.35 3.97
N TYR A 377 27.43 -16.19 4.74
CA TYR A 377 26.30 -15.31 4.42
C TYR A 377 26.08 -14.34 5.58
N GLU A 378 25.85 -13.08 5.24
CA GLU A 378 25.30 -12.12 6.19
C GLU A 378 23.78 -12.28 6.24
N VAL A 379 23.24 -12.45 7.44
CA VAL A 379 21.81 -12.66 7.67
C VAL A 379 21.20 -11.35 8.12
N PHE A 380 20.10 -10.94 7.48
CA PHE A 380 19.35 -9.74 7.81
C PHE A 380 17.91 -10.08 8.17
N SER A 381 17.35 -9.36 9.12
CA SER A 381 15.90 -9.36 9.39
C SER A 381 15.30 -8.04 8.97
N TYR A 382 14.14 -8.08 8.32
CA TYR A 382 13.37 -6.88 8.05
C TYR A 382 12.58 -6.49 9.31
N LEU A 383 12.75 -5.25 9.78
CA LEU A 383 12.10 -4.74 10.99
C LEU A 383 11.49 -3.36 10.73
N THR A 384 10.33 -3.10 11.34
CA THR A 384 9.67 -1.79 11.28
C THR A 384 9.55 -1.21 12.68
N LYS A 385 10.04 0.03 12.86
CA LYS A 385 9.81 0.82 14.08
C LYS A 385 8.32 1.12 14.21
N THR A 386 7.74 0.67 15.32
CA THR A 386 6.36 1.03 15.65
C THR A 386 6.36 2.44 16.24
N ASN A 387 6.30 3.47 15.38
CA ASN A 387 6.23 4.87 15.81
C ASN A 387 4.86 5.17 16.46
N ARG A 388 4.75 4.93 17.77
CA ARG A 388 3.63 5.44 18.55
C ARG A 388 3.84 6.93 18.81
N ARG A 389 3.25 7.79 17.98
CA ARG A 389 3.19 9.24 18.25
C ARG A 389 2.44 9.51 19.57
N GLY A 390 3.17 9.65 20.66
CA GLY A 390 2.64 10.02 21.98
C GLY A 390 3.76 10.47 22.92
N ARG A 391 3.54 11.54 23.68
CA ARG A 391 4.48 12.22 24.61
C ARG A 391 5.02 11.37 25.80
N ARG A 392 4.99 10.04 25.70
CA ARG A 392 5.55 9.08 26.69
C ARG A 392 6.68 8.22 26.12
N ASP A 393 7.32 8.67 25.04
CA ASP A 393 8.32 7.92 24.27
C ASP A 393 9.60 7.48 25.00
N ASN A 394 9.81 7.84 26.27
CA ASN A 394 11.04 7.46 26.97
C ASN A 394 10.96 6.15 27.79
N GLN A 395 9.82 5.45 27.80
CA GLN A 395 9.67 4.21 28.59
C GLN A 395 9.07 3.00 27.84
N GLU A 396 8.45 3.17 26.66
CA GLU A 396 7.66 2.11 26.02
C GLU A 396 8.19 1.56 24.69
N GLY A 397 9.26 2.12 24.13
CA GLY A 397 9.97 1.56 22.96
C GLY A 397 10.97 0.45 23.30
N GLY A 398 10.81 -0.21 24.45
CA GLY A 398 11.70 -1.26 24.94
C GLY A 398 11.29 -2.65 24.49
N GLY A 399 12.27 -3.47 24.14
CA GLY A 399 12.08 -4.84 23.69
C GLY A 399 13.32 -5.39 23.04
N GLU A 400 13.61 -6.67 23.26
CA GLU A 400 14.54 -7.42 22.43
C GLU A 400 13.82 -8.49 21.62
N TYR A 401 14.24 -8.70 20.37
CA TYR A 401 13.90 -9.89 19.61
C TYR A 401 15.06 -10.87 19.70
N ILE A 402 14.74 -12.15 19.91
CA ILE A 402 15.73 -13.21 20.03
C ILE A 402 15.58 -14.11 18.80
N TYR A 403 16.58 -14.06 17.93
CA TYR A 403 16.72 -14.93 16.78
C TYR A 403 17.60 -16.11 17.12
N THR A 404 17.29 -17.27 16.55
CA THR A 404 18.16 -18.45 16.58
C THR A 404 18.56 -18.79 15.15
N ILE A 405 19.86 -18.72 14.87
CA ILE A 405 20.45 -19.05 13.57
C ILE A 405 21.01 -20.47 13.67
N PHE A 406 20.60 -21.34 12.74
CA PHE A 406 21.08 -22.71 12.66
C PHE A 406 22.16 -22.79 11.58
N SER A 407 23.42 -22.60 11.98
CA SER A 407 24.62 -22.80 11.16
C SER A 407 25.26 -24.15 11.51
N GLU A 408 26.59 -24.28 11.43
CA GLU A 408 27.35 -25.40 12.05
C GLU A 408 27.07 -25.51 13.56
N SER A 409 26.78 -24.39 14.21
CA SER A 409 26.30 -24.31 15.59
C SER A 409 24.96 -23.58 15.66
N GLN A 410 24.22 -23.83 16.74
CA GLN A 410 23.03 -23.04 17.03
C GLN A 410 23.46 -21.76 17.77
N GLU A 411 23.22 -20.60 17.17
CA GLU A 411 23.60 -19.30 17.72
C GLU A 411 22.37 -18.44 18.00
N GLU A 412 22.31 -17.83 19.19
CA GLU A 412 21.25 -16.89 19.56
C GLU A 412 21.74 -15.45 19.38
N VAL A 413 20.97 -14.67 18.60
CA VAL A 413 21.23 -13.27 18.33
C VAL A 413 20.12 -12.43 18.97
N MET A 414 20.51 -11.52 19.85
CA MET A 414 19.59 -10.58 20.49
C MET A 414 19.63 -9.23 19.76
N VAL A 415 18.46 -8.76 19.33
CA VAL A 415 18.29 -7.48 18.64
C VAL A 415 17.50 -6.53 19.52
N ASP A 416 18.12 -5.43 19.96
CA ASP A 416 17.45 -4.36 20.72
C ASP A 416 16.61 -3.49 19.77
N LEU A 417 15.30 -3.49 19.96
CA LEU A 417 14.36 -2.73 19.12
C LEU A 417 14.52 -1.21 19.24
N LYS A 418 15.32 -0.71 20.19
CA LYS A 418 15.66 0.72 20.28
C LYS A 418 16.73 1.13 19.27
N THR A 419 17.59 0.21 18.85
CA THR A 419 18.77 0.51 18.01
C THR A 419 18.58 0.09 16.56
N VAL A 420 17.53 -0.68 16.24
CA VAL A 420 17.23 -1.09 14.86
C VAL A 420 16.87 0.12 14.01
N ASP A 421 16.97 -0.01 12.70
CA ASP A 421 16.42 0.92 11.72
C ASP A 421 15.20 0.32 11.00
N ASN A 422 14.43 1.16 10.30
CA ASN A 422 13.38 0.66 9.44
C ASN A 422 14.00 -0.06 8.24
N GLY A 423 13.60 -1.30 8.00
CA GLY A 423 14.09 -2.12 6.89
C GLY A 423 15.03 -3.23 7.34
N TRP A 424 16.05 -3.51 6.52
CA TRP A 424 16.99 -4.62 6.73
C TRP A 424 17.99 -4.32 7.85
N ASN A 425 17.99 -5.14 8.89
CA ASN A 425 18.93 -5.05 10.02
C ASN A 425 19.78 -6.32 10.08
N SER A 426 21.10 -6.19 10.16
CA SER A 426 22.03 -7.32 10.22
C SER A 426 21.91 -8.08 11.55
N LEU A 427 21.82 -9.40 11.46
CA LEU A 427 21.91 -10.34 12.58
C LEU A 427 23.33 -10.89 12.76
N GLY A 428 24.23 -10.63 11.81
CA GLY A 428 25.60 -11.13 11.78
C GLY A 428 25.91 -11.99 10.55
N SER A 429 27.16 -12.44 10.47
CA SER A 429 27.67 -13.28 9.38
C SER A 429 27.94 -14.69 9.88
N PHE A 430 27.44 -15.68 9.16
CA PHE A 430 27.50 -17.09 9.56
C PHE A 430 27.91 -17.95 8.37
N TYR A 431 28.66 -19.02 8.64
CA TYR A 431 29.01 -20.01 7.63
C TYR A 431 27.94 -21.11 7.58
N PHE A 432 27.41 -21.39 6.39
CA PHE A 432 26.44 -22.44 6.15
C PHE A 432 27.01 -23.47 5.18
N SER A 433 27.00 -24.75 5.58
CA SER A 433 27.45 -25.88 4.77
C SER A 433 26.32 -26.58 4.01
N GLY A 434 25.07 -26.40 4.44
CA GLY A 434 23.88 -27.00 3.83
C GLY A 434 23.35 -26.23 2.62
N ASP A 435 22.30 -26.77 2.01
CA ASP A 435 21.55 -26.14 0.91
C ASP A 435 20.37 -25.29 1.39
N THR A 436 20.11 -25.27 2.70
CA THR A 436 18.98 -24.57 3.31
C THR A 436 19.40 -23.97 4.65
N VAL A 437 19.19 -22.66 4.80
CA VAL A 437 19.42 -21.92 6.05
C VAL A 437 18.13 -21.88 6.85
N LYS A 438 18.22 -22.19 8.15
CA LYS A 438 17.09 -22.10 9.07
C LYS A 438 17.30 -20.95 10.06
N VAL A 439 16.32 -20.06 10.13
CA VAL A 439 16.26 -18.95 11.09
C VAL A 439 14.97 -19.06 11.89
N GLU A 440 15.04 -18.93 13.22
CA GLU A 440 13.87 -18.89 14.10
C GLU A 440 13.77 -17.56 14.84
N LEU A 441 12.56 -17.03 14.99
CA LEU A 441 12.24 -15.90 15.87
C LEU A 441 11.29 -16.37 16.97
N GLY A 442 11.72 -16.28 18.23
CA GLY A 442 10.90 -16.65 19.39
C GLY A 442 10.02 -15.49 19.87
N ASN A 443 8.86 -15.81 20.44
CA ASN A 443 7.98 -14.78 21.03
C ASN A 443 8.39 -14.28 22.43
N LYS A 444 9.60 -14.61 22.91
CA LYS A 444 10.13 -14.14 24.19
C LYS A 444 10.68 -12.73 24.02
N THR A 445 10.02 -11.75 24.61
CA THR A 445 10.42 -10.34 24.55
C THR A 445 9.81 -9.56 25.70
N THR A 446 10.39 -8.41 26.00
CA THR A 446 9.80 -7.39 26.87
C THR A 446 8.88 -6.42 26.11
N ALA A 447 8.89 -6.45 24.78
CA ALA A 447 7.95 -5.69 23.95
C ALA A 447 6.50 -6.23 24.10
N PRO A 448 5.46 -5.42 23.79
CA PRO A 448 4.08 -5.90 23.83
C PRO A 448 3.78 -7.05 22.85
N VAL A 449 4.45 -7.05 21.70
CA VAL A 449 4.26 -7.98 20.59
C VAL A 449 5.57 -8.31 19.89
N VAL A 450 5.61 -9.47 19.24
CA VAL A 450 6.65 -9.87 18.30
C VAL A 450 6.07 -9.87 16.88
N VAL A 451 6.83 -9.33 15.93
CA VAL A 451 6.49 -9.27 14.50
C VAL A 451 7.55 -10.03 13.72
N ALA A 452 7.10 -10.98 12.90
CA ALA A 452 7.89 -11.78 11.98
C ALA A 452 7.53 -11.34 10.55
N ASP A 453 8.49 -10.75 9.86
CA ASP A 453 8.34 -10.18 8.51
C ASP A 453 9.20 -11.05 7.55
N ALA A 454 10.30 -10.53 7.02
CA ALA A 454 11.19 -11.24 6.11
C ALA A 454 12.62 -11.44 6.63
N ILE A 455 13.30 -12.47 6.12
CA ILE A 455 14.74 -12.70 6.29
C ILE A 455 15.44 -12.63 4.94
N LYS A 456 16.59 -11.94 4.89
CA LYS A 456 17.48 -11.86 3.73
C LYS A 456 18.84 -12.43 4.05
N LEU A 457 19.41 -13.19 3.13
CA LEU A 457 20.79 -13.67 3.17
C LEU A 457 21.56 -12.99 2.04
N VAL A 458 22.74 -12.47 2.34
CA VAL A 458 23.65 -11.89 1.34
C VAL A 458 24.94 -12.68 1.37
N LYS A 459 25.30 -13.31 0.25
CA LYS A 459 26.57 -14.05 0.13
C LYS A 459 27.75 -13.08 0.17
N GLN A 460 28.77 -13.40 0.97
CA GLN A 460 29.99 -12.60 1.11
C GLN A 460 31.09 -12.99 0.13
#